data_AF-A0A377ZX27-F1
#
_entry.id   AF-A0A377ZX27-F1
#
_cell.length_a   1.000
_cell.length_b   1.000
_cell.length_c   1.000
_cell.angle_alpha   90.00
_cell.angle_beta   90.00
_cell.angle_gamma   90.00
#
_symmetry.space_group_name_H-M   'P 1'
#
loop_
_entity.id
_entity.type
_entity.pdbx_description
1 polymer ?
#
loop_
_entity_poly.entity_id
_entity_poly.type
_entity_poly.pdbx_seq_one_letter_code
_entity_poly.pdbx_strand_id
1 'polypeptide(L)'
;MTAELEQPARAEQKDAFECRSGKNHFINAFTCHSFRYVQLSGINIEQLNNVQALSVHTVLRENGGFYCSDPYINKLFEVAKRTKLNNIHSVFGDCARERFAYGGDIVALARSQVYQFDSAAIYKKTIFDFINDIRPCGGVTGNCAIYGN
;
A
#
# COMPACT_ATOMS: atom_id res chain seq x y z
N MET A 1 19.03 -20.58 -14.65
CA MET A 1 17.65 -20.63 -15.16
C MET A 1 17.01 -19.32 -14.74
N THR A 2 16.98 -18.33 -15.63
CA THR A 2 16.31 -17.05 -15.39
C THR A 2 14.82 -17.33 -15.49
N ALA A 3 14.14 -17.50 -14.36
CA ALA A 3 12.70 -17.33 -14.34
C ALA A 3 12.47 -15.86 -14.72
N GLU A 4 12.02 -15.61 -15.95
CA GLU A 4 11.39 -14.35 -16.26
C GLU A 4 10.24 -14.21 -15.27
N LEU A 5 10.28 -13.16 -14.44
CA LEU A 5 9.18 -12.81 -13.57
C LEU A 5 8.02 -12.41 -14.48
N GLU A 6 7.19 -13.38 -14.86
CA GLU A 6 5.92 -13.11 -15.53
C GLU A 6 5.12 -12.14 -14.65
N GLN A 7 4.58 -11.09 -15.26
CA GLN A 7 3.73 -10.15 -14.54
C GLN A 7 2.55 -10.92 -13.93
N PRO A 8 2.20 -10.67 -12.66
CA PRO A 8 1.08 -11.34 -12.04
C PRO A 8 -0.20 -11.03 -12.81
N ALA A 9 -1.11 -12.00 -12.88
CA ALA A 9 -2.43 -11.78 -13.42
C ALA A 9 -3.10 -10.58 -12.73
N ARG A 10 -3.86 -9.80 -13.51
CA ARG A 10 -4.57 -8.63 -12.97
C ARG A 10 -5.53 -9.08 -11.87
N ALA A 11 -5.33 -8.59 -10.66
CA ALA A 11 -6.26 -8.83 -9.55
C ALA A 11 -7.61 -8.14 -9.81
N GLU A 12 -8.70 -8.89 -9.62
CA GLU A 12 -10.03 -8.31 -9.55
C GLU A 12 -10.20 -7.56 -8.23
N GLN A 13 -10.42 -6.24 -8.30
CA GLN A 13 -10.67 -5.41 -7.13
C GLN A 13 -12.16 -5.42 -6.79
N LYS A 14 -12.62 -6.54 -6.23
CA LYS A 14 -14.03 -6.77 -5.93
C LYS A 14 -14.17 -7.50 -4.60
N ASP A 15 -15.08 -7.00 -3.78
CA ASP A 15 -15.60 -7.71 -2.62
C ASP A 15 -17.02 -8.20 -2.91
N ALA A 16 -17.37 -9.36 -2.37
CA ALA A 16 -18.72 -9.91 -2.44
C ALA A 16 -19.20 -10.26 -1.03
N PHE A 17 -20.45 -9.94 -0.74
CA PHE A 17 -21.07 -10.18 0.55
C PHE A 17 -22.52 -10.63 0.33
N GLU A 18 -22.88 -11.77 0.92
CA GLU A 18 -24.24 -12.29 0.88
C GLU A 18 -25.05 -11.74 2.06
N CYS A 19 -26.06 -10.92 1.75
CA CYS A 19 -26.93 -10.34 2.76
C CYS A 19 -27.82 -11.39 3.42
N ARG A 20 -28.02 -11.24 4.72
CA ARG A 20 -29.05 -11.96 5.49
C ARG A 20 -30.26 -11.05 5.71
N SER A 21 -31.36 -11.61 6.17
CA SER A 21 -32.53 -10.82 6.56
C SER A 21 -32.18 -9.83 7.68
N GLY A 22 -32.77 -8.64 7.62
CA GLY A 22 -32.53 -7.57 8.60
C GLY A 22 -31.30 -6.72 8.28
N LYS A 23 -30.66 -6.17 9.32
CA LYS A 23 -29.55 -5.23 9.20
C LYS A 23 -28.23 -5.98 9.02
N ASN A 24 -27.51 -5.63 7.97
CA ASN A 24 -26.21 -6.23 7.64
C ASN A 24 -25.07 -5.25 7.93
N HIS A 25 -23.89 -5.78 8.24
CA HIS A 25 -22.65 -5.02 8.37
C HIS A 25 -21.51 -5.81 7.74
N PHE A 26 -20.72 -5.14 6.89
CA PHE A 26 -19.63 -5.76 6.17
C PHE A 26 -18.39 -4.86 6.20
N ILE A 27 -17.26 -5.43 6.62
CA ILE A 27 -15.91 -4.88 6.49
C ILE A 27 -15.02 -6.04 6.06
N ASN A 28 -14.28 -5.88 4.97
CA ASN A 28 -13.33 -6.91 4.54
C ASN A 28 -12.09 -6.88 5.44
N ALA A 29 -11.79 -7.99 6.11
CA ALA A 29 -10.66 -8.12 7.03
C ALA A 29 -9.40 -8.71 6.37
N PHE A 30 -9.53 -9.28 5.16
CA PHE A 30 -8.47 -10.06 4.51
C PHE A 30 -7.97 -9.45 3.19
N THR A 31 -8.51 -8.32 2.77
CA THR A 31 -7.97 -7.53 1.66
C THR A 31 -8.16 -6.04 1.90
N CYS A 32 -7.33 -5.26 1.22
CA CYS A 32 -7.47 -3.82 1.08
C CYS A 32 -7.49 -3.49 -0.41
N HIS A 33 -8.17 -2.41 -0.77
CA HIS A 33 -8.20 -1.86 -2.13
C HIS A 33 -7.74 -0.41 -2.06
N SER A 34 -6.97 0.05 -3.04
CA SER A 34 -6.72 1.49 -3.21
C SER A 34 -7.65 2.02 -4.30
N PHE A 35 -8.54 2.93 -3.93
CA PHE A 35 -9.58 3.42 -4.81
C PHE A 35 -9.97 4.86 -4.47
N ARG A 36 -10.60 5.52 -5.43
CA ARG A 36 -11.32 6.80 -5.24
C ARG A 36 -12.82 6.63 -5.41
N TYR A 37 -13.24 5.66 -6.20
CA TYR A 37 -14.63 5.37 -6.52
C TYR A 37 -14.93 3.91 -6.23
N VAL A 38 -16.15 3.64 -5.79
CA VAL A 38 -16.67 2.28 -5.55
C VAL A 38 -18.00 2.14 -6.28
N GLN A 39 -18.20 0.99 -6.92
CA GLN A 39 -19.49 0.60 -7.47
C GLN A 39 -20.11 -0.43 -6.54
N LEU A 40 -21.35 -0.16 -6.11
CA LEU A 40 -22.17 -1.11 -5.36
C LEU A 40 -23.24 -1.67 -6.30
N SER A 41 -23.35 -3.00 -6.34
CA SER A 41 -24.30 -3.72 -7.19
C SER A 41 -25.14 -4.67 -6.33
N GLY A 42 -26.41 -4.88 -6.69
CA GLY A 42 -27.33 -5.75 -5.92
C GLY A 42 -27.94 -5.08 -4.68
N ILE A 43 -27.80 -3.76 -4.54
CA ILE A 43 -28.39 -2.96 -3.48
C ILE A 43 -28.80 -1.60 -4.05
N ASN A 44 -29.95 -1.08 -3.63
CA ASN A 44 -30.38 0.27 -3.97
C ASN A 44 -29.86 1.29 -2.94
N ILE A 45 -29.68 2.54 -3.36
CA ILE A 45 -29.06 3.57 -2.51
C ILE A 45 -29.87 3.83 -1.23
N GLU A 46 -31.20 3.64 -1.28
CA GLU A 46 -32.11 3.82 -0.15
C GLU A 46 -31.94 2.73 0.93
N GLN A 47 -31.31 1.61 0.59
CA GLN A 47 -31.03 0.51 1.52
C GLN A 47 -29.69 0.70 2.24
N LEU A 48 -28.89 1.72 1.87
CA LEU A 48 -27.59 1.99 2.48
C LEU A 48 -27.76 2.86 3.72
N ASN A 49 -27.44 2.29 4.89
CA ASN A 49 -27.42 3.06 6.14
C ASN A 49 -26.14 3.88 6.31
N ASN A 50 -24.98 3.32 5.97
CA ASN A 50 -23.68 3.95 6.12
C ASN A 50 -22.67 3.28 5.19
N VAL A 51 -21.89 4.08 4.47
CA VAL A 51 -20.80 3.62 3.61
C VAL A 51 -19.58 4.48 3.91
N GLN A 52 -18.47 3.84 4.27
CA GLN A 52 -17.23 4.52 4.64
C GLN A 52 -16.05 3.80 3.99
N ALA A 53 -15.09 4.59 3.51
CA ALA A 53 -13.78 4.08 3.13
C ALA A 53 -12.85 4.19 4.35
N LEU A 54 -12.23 3.08 4.72
CA LEU A 54 -11.24 3.05 5.80
C LEU A 54 -9.84 3.13 5.19
N SER A 55 -9.05 4.11 5.62
CA SER A 55 -7.63 4.15 5.26
C SER A 55 -6.87 3.15 6.13
N VAL A 56 -6.22 2.20 5.49
CA VAL A 56 -5.43 1.15 6.14
C VAL A 56 -4.01 1.27 5.63
N HIS A 57 -3.04 1.36 6.52
CA HIS A 57 -1.60 1.34 6.22
C HIS A 57 -0.83 1.06 7.51
N THR A 58 0.47 0.76 7.41
CA THR A 58 1.34 0.73 8.60
C THR A 58 1.33 2.09 9.28
N VAL A 59 1.08 2.10 10.58
CA VAL A 59 1.09 3.33 11.37
C VAL A 59 2.52 3.86 11.45
N LEU A 60 2.73 5.07 10.95
CA LEU A 60 4.00 5.78 11.01
C LEU A 60 3.79 7.14 11.66
N ARG A 61 4.67 7.51 12.59
CA ARG A 61 4.64 8.86 13.18
C ARG A 61 5.17 9.86 12.16
N GLU A 62 4.46 10.95 11.95
CA GLU A 62 4.97 12.06 11.15
C GLU A 62 6.19 12.68 11.84
N ASN A 63 7.26 12.89 11.07
CA ASN A 63 8.55 13.38 11.55
C ASN A 63 8.93 14.74 10.94
N GLY A 64 8.28 15.13 9.84
CA GLY A 64 8.56 16.38 9.15
C GLY A 64 7.35 16.91 8.41
N GLY A 65 7.33 18.22 8.22
CA GLY A 65 6.30 18.95 7.48
C GLY A 65 6.90 19.84 6.41
N PHE A 66 6.04 20.38 5.56
CA PHE A 66 6.41 21.35 4.56
C PHE A 66 5.30 22.39 4.43
N TYR A 67 5.69 23.64 4.27
CA TYR A 67 4.79 24.73 3.95
C TYR A 67 5.53 25.80 3.14
N CYS A 68 4.88 26.34 2.12
CA CYS A 68 5.30 27.54 1.42
C CYS A 68 4.09 28.42 1.04
N SER A 69 4.36 29.58 0.45
CA SER A 69 3.31 30.51 0.00
C SER A 69 2.50 30.01 -1.20
N ASP A 70 2.99 29.02 -1.93
CA ASP A 70 2.29 28.45 -3.09
C ASP A 70 1.33 27.32 -2.65
N PRO A 71 0.00 27.52 -2.74
CA PRO A 71 -0.97 26.52 -2.33
C PRO A 71 -0.89 25.23 -3.15
N TYR A 72 -0.41 25.27 -4.40
CA TYR A 72 -0.26 24.09 -5.24
C TYR A 72 0.87 23.19 -4.73
N ILE A 73 2.01 23.77 -4.34
CA ILE A 73 3.14 23.00 -3.81
C ILE A 73 2.78 22.38 -2.46
N ASN A 74 2.06 23.12 -1.60
CA ASN A 74 1.52 22.56 -0.36
C ASN A 74 0.59 21.36 -0.64
N LYS A 75 -0.28 21.48 -1.65
CA LYS A 75 -1.17 20.39 -2.04
C LYS A 75 -0.40 19.18 -2.58
N LEU A 76 0.65 19.41 -3.36
CA LEU A 76 1.52 18.36 -3.88
C LEU A 76 2.18 17.57 -2.74
N PHE A 77 2.68 18.26 -1.71
CA PHE A 77 3.26 17.62 -0.54
C PHE A 77 2.24 16.72 0.20
N GLU A 78 1.02 17.22 0.41
CA GLU A 78 -0.06 16.44 1.04
C GLU A 78 -0.47 15.22 0.21
N VAL A 79 -0.53 15.35 -1.11
CA VAL A 79 -0.81 14.22 -2.00
C VAL A 79 0.33 13.20 -1.96
N ALA A 80 1.59 13.64 -2.02
CA ALA A 80 2.74 12.75 -1.93
C ALA A 80 2.78 11.97 -0.62
N LYS A 81 2.45 12.63 0.50
CA LYS A 81 2.31 12.03 1.83
C LYS A 81 1.23 10.94 1.83
N ARG A 82 0.04 11.23 1.29
CA ARG A 82 -1.05 10.25 1.16
C ARG A 82 -0.67 9.07 0.25
N THR A 83 0.03 9.33 -0.86
CA THR A 83 0.52 8.29 -1.77
C THR A 83 1.48 7.33 -1.08
N LYS A 84 2.43 7.87 -0.29
CA LYS A 84 3.35 7.04 0.51
C LYS A 84 2.59 6.15 1.47
N LEU A 85 1.67 6.70 2.26
CA LEU A 85 0.89 5.89 3.21
C LEU A 85 0.06 4.82 2.51
N ASN A 86 -0.57 5.13 1.37
CA ASN A 86 -1.34 4.15 0.58
C ASN A 86 -0.49 2.95 0.09
N ASN A 87 0.82 3.11 -0.02
CA ASN A 87 1.72 2.07 -0.50
C ASN A 87 2.45 1.34 0.63
N ILE A 88 2.14 1.61 1.91
CA ILE A 88 2.84 0.98 3.03
C ILE A 88 1.90 0.07 3.81
N HIS A 89 2.00 -1.23 3.55
CA HIS A 89 1.25 -2.29 4.24
C HIS A 89 2.21 -3.39 4.68
N SER A 90 2.90 -3.19 5.81
CA SER A 90 4.02 -4.03 6.32
C SER A 90 5.30 -4.05 5.46
N VAL A 91 5.19 -3.66 4.20
CA VAL A 91 6.28 -3.44 3.24
C VAL A 91 6.03 -2.12 2.49
N PHE A 92 7.07 -1.60 1.85
CA PHE A 92 6.95 -0.51 0.88
C PHE A 92 6.58 -1.10 -0.49
N GLY A 93 5.31 -1.04 -0.88
CA GLY A 93 4.84 -1.45 -2.20
C GLY A 93 5.10 -0.39 -3.28
N ASP A 94 5.24 -0.83 -4.53
CA ASP A 94 5.34 0.04 -5.71
C ASP A 94 4.02 0.77 -6.00
N CYS A 95 2.94 0.00 -6.07
CA CYS A 95 1.65 0.50 -6.51
C CYS A 95 0.50 -0.29 -5.89
N ALA A 96 -0.71 0.27 -6.02
CA ALA A 96 -1.95 -0.34 -5.56
C ALA A 96 -2.34 -1.65 -6.26
N ARG A 97 -1.74 -1.95 -7.42
CA ARG A 97 -2.10 -3.08 -8.28
C ARG A 97 -1.27 -4.32 -7.99
N GLU A 98 0.06 -4.21 -8.14
CA GLU A 98 1.02 -5.31 -7.99
C GLU A 98 1.48 -5.44 -6.53
N ARG A 99 1.66 -4.30 -5.86
CA ARG A 99 1.99 -4.19 -4.43
C ARG A 99 3.31 -4.86 -4.06
N PHE A 100 4.25 -4.98 -4.98
CA PHE A 100 5.53 -5.61 -4.74
C PHE A 100 6.53 -4.65 -4.10
N ALA A 101 7.42 -5.20 -3.27
CA ALA A 101 8.46 -4.43 -2.59
C ALA A 101 9.70 -4.24 -3.47
N TYR A 102 9.60 -3.39 -4.49
CA TYR A 102 10.70 -3.11 -5.41
C TYR A 102 11.82 -2.30 -4.74
N GLY A 103 13.03 -2.85 -4.70
CA GLY A 103 14.17 -2.24 -4.02
C GLY A 103 14.58 -0.89 -4.62
N GLY A 104 14.46 -0.74 -5.94
CA GLY A 104 14.76 0.51 -6.65
C GLY A 104 13.89 1.68 -6.16
N ASP A 105 12.58 1.45 -6.03
CA ASP A 105 11.62 2.46 -5.58
C ASP A 105 11.87 2.86 -4.12
N ILE A 106 12.16 1.87 -3.27
CA ILE A 106 12.47 2.06 -1.86
C ILE A 106 13.70 2.96 -1.69
N VAL A 107 14.77 2.69 -2.45
CA VAL A 107 16.00 3.48 -2.43
C VAL A 107 15.75 4.89 -2.97
N ALA A 108 15.04 5.02 -4.09
CA ALA A 108 14.75 6.31 -4.70
C ALA A 108 13.96 7.24 -3.76
N LEU A 109 13.05 6.68 -2.96
CA LEU A 109 12.19 7.43 -2.04
C LEU A 109 12.74 7.54 -0.61
N ALA A 110 13.88 6.92 -0.29
CA ALA A 110 14.37 6.77 1.08
C ALA A 110 14.49 8.10 1.84
N ARG A 111 15.14 9.09 1.22
CA ARG A 111 15.35 10.40 1.84
C ARG A 111 14.06 11.15 2.12
N SER A 112 13.12 11.14 1.17
CA SER A 112 11.82 11.81 1.36
C SER A 112 10.97 11.06 2.38
N GLN A 113 11.14 9.74 2.51
CA GLN A 113 10.41 8.92 3.48
C GLN A 113 10.84 9.23 4.92
N VAL A 114 12.15 9.21 5.20
CA VAL A 114 12.67 9.51 6.55
C VAL A 114 12.48 10.98 6.96
N TYR A 115 12.40 11.89 5.98
CA TYR A 115 12.03 13.28 6.23
C TYR A 115 10.58 13.38 6.72
N GLN A 116 9.64 12.72 6.05
CA GLN A 116 8.20 12.85 6.35
C GLN A 116 7.76 12.01 7.54
N PHE A 117 8.36 10.84 7.76
CA PHE A 117 7.89 9.84 8.72
C PHE A 117 9.03 9.17 9.47
N ASP A 118 8.81 8.88 10.75
CA ASP A 118 9.66 7.98 11.53
C ASP A 118 9.53 6.56 10.97
N SER A 119 10.49 6.21 10.13
CA SER A 119 10.48 4.98 9.31
C SER A 119 11.57 4.00 9.71
N ALA A 120 12.28 4.23 10.83
CA ALA A 120 13.44 3.43 11.20
C ALA A 120 13.09 1.95 11.38
N ALA A 121 11.98 1.65 12.06
CA ALA A 121 11.52 0.28 12.30
C ALA A 121 11.17 -0.46 11.00
N ILE A 122 10.42 0.17 10.10
CA ILE A 122 10.04 -0.47 8.83
C ILE A 122 11.24 -0.62 7.89
N TYR A 123 12.15 0.36 7.83
CA TYR A 123 13.38 0.20 7.04
C TYR A 123 14.26 -0.95 7.56
N LYS A 124 14.40 -1.07 8.89
CA LYS A 124 15.13 -2.20 9.49
C LYS A 124 14.53 -3.53 9.06
N LYS A 125 13.20 -3.68 9.16
CA LYS A 125 12.48 -4.88 8.70
C LYS A 125 12.70 -5.13 7.21
N THR A 126 12.52 -4.11 6.36
CA THR A 126 12.74 -4.21 4.91
C THR A 126 14.16 -4.65 4.56
N ILE A 127 15.18 -4.11 5.22
CA ILE A 127 16.58 -4.51 4.99
C ILE A 127 16.77 -5.99 5.36
N PHE A 128 16.18 -6.46 6.46
CA PHE A 128 16.24 -7.88 6.81
C PHE A 128 15.52 -8.77 5.79
N ASP A 129 14.38 -8.33 5.26
CA ASP A 129 13.69 -9.07 4.20
C ASP A 129 14.62 -9.23 2.98
N PHE A 130 15.25 -8.14 2.52
CA PHE A 130 16.21 -8.21 1.41
C PHE A 130 17.44 -9.06 1.72
N ILE A 131 17.96 -9.04 2.95
CA ILE A 131 19.09 -9.88 3.37
C ILE A 131 18.73 -11.37 3.29
N ASN A 132 17.51 -11.73 3.72
CA ASN A 132 17.04 -13.11 3.66
C ASN A 132 16.85 -13.62 2.22
N ASP A 133 16.56 -12.71 1.28
CA ASP A 133 16.40 -13.02 -0.14
C ASP A 133 17.70 -12.94 -0.96
N ILE A 134 18.86 -12.64 -0.34
CA ILE A 134 20.14 -12.61 -1.05
C ILE A 134 20.44 -13.99 -1.63
N ARG A 135 20.69 -14.03 -2.94
CA ARG A 135 21.04 -15.26 -3.65
C ARG A 135 22.42 -15.78 -3.20
N PRO A 136 22.70 -17.09 -3.29
CA PRO A 136 24.02 -17.65 -2.94
C PRO A 136 25.22 -16.98 -3.63
N CYS A 137 25.01 -16.37 -4.80
CA CYS A 137 26.03 -15.60 -5.52
C CYS A 137 26.24 -14.17 -5.01
N GLY A 138 25.56 -13.75 -3.93
CA GLY A 138 25.61 -12.40 -3.36
C GLY A 138 24.70 -11.36 -4.05
N GLY A 139 23.97 -11.76 -5.08
CA GLY A 139 23.09 -10.85 -5.82
C GLY A 139 21.77 -10.58 -5.08
N VAL A 140 21.48 -9.31 -4.82
CA VAL A 140 20.19 -8.82 -4.28
C VAL A 140 19.10 -8.95 -5.35
N THR A 141 17.88 -9.33 -4.95
CA THR A 141 16.71 -9.43 -5.82
C THR A 141 16.13 -8.04 -6.15
N GLY A 142 15.44 -7.93 -7.30
CA GLY A 142 14.83 -6.65 -7.73
C GLY A 142 13.62 -6.23 -6.87
N ASN A 143 12.91 -7.22 -6.34
CA ASN A 143 11.90 -7.07 -5.31
C ASN A 143 12.16 -8.12 -4.23
N CYS A 144 11.69 -7.84 -3.02
CA CYS A 144 11.71 -8.82 -1.94
C CYS A 144 10.36 -9.53 -1.86
N ALA A 145 10.38 -10.85 -1.67
CA ALA A 145 9.16 -11.63 -1.52
C ALA A 145 8.43 -11.21 -0.23
N ILE A 146 7.19 -10.77 -0.39
CA ILE A 146 6.27 -10.43 0.72
C ILE A 146 5.76 -11.71 1.40
N TYR A 147 5.92 -12.84 0.72
CA TYR A 147 5.50 -14.17 1.14
C TYR A 147 6.78 -15.00 1.27
N GLY A 148 7.14 -15.35 2.50
CA GLY A 148 8.28 -16.22 2.74
C GLY A 148 8.15 -17.54 1.98
N ASN A 149 9.29 -18.08 1.54
CA ASN A 149 9.40 -19.48 1.15
C ASN A 149 9.22 -20.39 2.37
#